data_AF-A0A7Y8HEM2-F1
#
_entry.id   AF-A0A7Y8HEM2-F1
#
_cell.length_a   1.000
_cell.length_b   1.000
_cell.length_c   1.000
_cell.angle_alpha   90.00
_cell.angle_beta   90.00
_cell.angle_gamma   90.00
#
_symmetry.space_group_name_H-M   'P 1'
#
loop_
_entity.id
_entity.type
_entity.pdbx_description
1 polymer ?
#
loop_
_entity_poly.entity_id
_entity_poly.type
_entity_poly.pdbx_seq_one_letter_code
_entity_poly.pdbx_strand_id
1 'polypeptide(L)'
;MKKIIIPALALFLLGLGCATMMSFEEREKTYGKEGPVISETFASKQMKPGDTWRIYLKASDPGGDLYQIVALVNQPGFGFYSPSLTKIREGNGKELDGYIYLNTQGPYDVGWQNFLSLSVTIQIQDRAGHFSEPVTFPLSFQNRYTQDPPPPGKFKEQSLGPIMVVLRDPGTGGQSDSFF
;
A
#
# COMPACT_ATOMS: atom_id res chain seq x y z
N MET A 1 -19.76 51.09 -33.84
CA MET A 1 -19.67 49.62 -34.06
C MET A 1 -18.44 49.07 -33.34
N LYS A 2 -18.52 47.83 -32.80
CA LYS A 2 -17.62 47.08 -31.87
C LYS A 2 -17.83 47.44 -30.39
N LYS A 3 -18.59 46.70 -29.56
CA LYS A 3 -18.66 45.26 -29.20
C LYS A 3 -17.31 44.66 -28.77
N ILE A 4 -17.14 43.90 -27.68
CA ILE A 4 -17.87 43.54 -26.45
C ILE A 4 -16.76 43.02 -25.51
N ILE A 5 -16.85 43.38 -24.23
CA ILE A 5 -16.37 42.75 -22.98
C ILE A 5 -15.64 41.39 -23.14
N ILE A 6 -14.38 41.31 -22.70
CA ILE A 6 -13.72 40.06 -22.30
C ILE A 6 -13.08 40.28 -20.92
N PRO A 7 -13.69 39.76 -19.84
CA PRO A 7 -12.89 39.04 -18.86
C PRO A 7 -13.70 37.85 -18.33
N ALA A 8 -13.75 36.76 -19.08
CA ALA A 8 -14.43 35.53 -18.63
C ALA A 8 -13.51 34.29 -18.61
N LEU A 9 -12.22 34.44 -18.92
CA LEU A 9 -11.32 33.29 -19.07
C LEU A 9 -10.33 33.09 -17.91
N ALA A 10 -10.26 34.02 -16.94
CA ALA A 10 -9.35 33.91 -15.81
C ALA A 10 -9.94 33.19 -14.57
N LEU A 11 -11.25 32.88 -14.56
CA LEU A 11 -11.92 32.34 -13.37
C LEU A 11 -12.08 30.81 -13.36
N PHE A 12 -11.64 30.10 -14.41
CA PHE A 12 -11.87 28.66 -14.55
C PHE A 12 -10.71 27.76 -14.05
N LEU A 13 -9.60 28.35 -13.58
CA LEU A 13 -8.39 27.60 -13.22
C LEU A 13 -8.15 27.39 -11.72
N LEU A 14 -9.06 27.85 -10.84
CA LEU A 14 -8.90 27.74 -9.38
C LEU A 14 -9.66 26.56 -8.73
N GLY A 15 -10.38 25.75 -9.50
CA GLY A 15 -11.33 24.77 -8.95
C GLY A 15 -10.79 23.37 -8.61
N LEU A 16 -9.55 23.02 -8.98
CA LEU A 16 -9.09 21.62 -8.92
C LEU A 16 -8.03 21.31 -7.84
N GLY A 17 -7.74 22.26 -6.95
CA GLY A 17 -6.61 22.14 -5.99
C GLY A 17 -6.96 22.07 -4.49
N CYS A 18 -8.22 22.22 -4.07
CA CYS A 18 -8.52 22.47 -2.64
C CYS A 18 -8.57 21.23 -1.73
N ALA A 19 -8.49 20.01 -2.26
CA ALA A 19 -8.67 18.82 -1.41
C ALA A 19 -7.53 18.57 -0.41
N THR A 20 -6.34 19.14 -0.64
CA THR A 20 -5.15 18.86 0.18
C THR A 20 -4.92 19.86 1.33
N MET A 21 -5.76 20.88 1.49
CA MET A 21 -5.63 21.90 2.56
C MET A 21 -6.76 21.86 3.60
N MET A 22 -7.70 20.94 3.50
CA MET A 22 -8.79 20.82 4.47
C MET A 22 -8.29 20.33 5.83
N SER A 23 -8.82 20.90 6.91
CA SER A 23 -8.58 20.41 8.27
C SER A 23 -9.13 18.98 8.43
N PHE A 24 -8.71 18.26 9.47
CA PHE A 24 -9.25 16.93 9.76
C PHE A 24 -10.77 16.96 9.99
N GLU A 25 -11.26 17.97 10.73
CA GLU A 25 -12.69 18.17 11.00
C GLU A 25 -13.50 18.46 9.73
N GLU A 26 -12.94 19.24 8.80
CA GLU A 26 -13.57 19.52 7.51
C GLU A 26 -13.64 18.27 6.62
N ARG A 27 -12.60 17.44 6.68
CA ARG A 27 -12.58 16.15 5.97
C ARG A 27 -13.58 15.18 6.57
N GLU A 28 -13.68 15.06 7.90
CA GLU A 28 -14.72 14.25 8.54
C GLU A 28 -16.13 14.71 8.16
N LYS A 29 -16.36 16.02 8.08
CA LYS A 29 -17.66 16.57 7.64
C LYS A 29 -17.99 16.20 6.19
N THR A 30 -16.97 16.04 5.36
CA THR A 30 -17.11 15.76 3.92
C THR A 30 -17.23 14.26 3.65
N TYR A 31 -16.42 13.46 4.33
CA TYR A 31 -16.22 12.04 4.02
C TYR A 31 -16.80 11.10 5.08
N GLY A 32 -17.12 11.60 6.27
CA GLY A 32 -17.63 10.82 7.39
C GLY A 32 -16.60 10.65 8.51
N LYS A 33 -17.07 10.11 9.64
CA LYS A 33 -16.26 9.85 10.85
C LYS A 33 -15.90 8.38 11.04
N GLU A 34 -16.57 7.50 10.29
CA GLU A 34 -16.27 6.08 10.35
C GLU A 34 -15.03 5.82 9.50
N GLY A 35 -14.17 4.93 9.97
CA GLY A 35 -12.93 4.60 9.31
C GLY A 35 -12.95 3.21 8.68
N PRO A 36 -11.91 2.88 7.92
CA PRO A 36 -11.83 1.64 7.19
C PRO A 36 -11.57 0.44 8.08
N VAL A 37 -12.11 -0.73 7.71
CA VAL A 37 -11.97 -1.99 8.45
C VAL A 37 -11.38 -3.06 7.55
N ILE A 38 -10.31 -3.71 8.01
CA ILE A 38 -9.77 -4.92 7.38
C ILE A 38 -10.46 -6.14 8.01
N SER A 39 -11.26 -6.86 7.25
CA SER A 39 -12.14 -7.92 7.76
C SER A 39 -11.55 -9.32 7.62
N GLU A 40 -10.81 -9.59 6.54
CA GLU A 40 -10.14 -10.87 6.32
C GLU A 40 -8.74 -10.61 5.74
N THR A 41 -7.77 -11.44 6.14
CA THR A 41 -6.41 -11.36 5.61
C THR A 41 -5.80 -12.73 5.44
N PHE A 42 -4.82 -12.82 4.53
CA PHE A 42 -3.99 -14.01 4.39
C PHE A 42 -2.66 -13.65 3.73
N ALA A 43 -1.57 -14.22 4.25
CA ALA A 43 -0.28 -14.26 3.56
C ALA A 43 0.44 -15.52 4.00
N SER A 44 1.19 -16.16 3.09
CA SER A 44 2.06 -17.26 3.51
C SER A 44 3.19 -16.70 4.39
N LYS A 45 3.54 -17.41 5.46
CA LYS A 45 4.58 -16.99 6.41
C LYS A 45 5.99 -17.29 5.92
N GLN A 46 6.10 -18.05 4.83
CA GLN A 46 7.35 -18.56 4.29
C GLN A 46 7.29 -18.50 2.76
N MET A 47 8.45 -18.31 2.12
CA MET A 47 8.55 -18.36 0.67
C MET A 47 9.96 -18.73 0.23
N LYS A 48 10.14 -19.10 -1.04
CA LYS A 48 11.46 -19.23 -1.61
C LYS A 48 12.10 -17.84 -1.84
N PRO A 49 13.41 -17.68 -1.63
CA PRO A 49 14.14 -16.50 -2.08
C PRO A 49 13.86 -16.13 -3.53
N GLY A 50 13.65 -14.84 -3.80
CA GLY A 50 13.37 -14.29 -5.13
C GLY A 50 11.95 -14.51 -5.66
N ASP A 51 11.08 -15.20 -4.92
CA ASP A 51 9.66 -15.23 -5.28
C ASP A 51 9.00 -13.85 -5.03
N THR A 52 7.82 -13.64 -5.61
CA THR A 52 6.94 -12.53 -5.24
C THR A 52 6.03 -12.96 -4.10
N TRP A 53 6.01 -12.20 -3.01
CA TRP A 53 5.13 -12.46 -1.87
C TRP A 53 3.80 -11.75 -2.06
N ARG A 54 2.69 -12.45 -1.82
CA ARG A 54 1.34 -11.88 -1.91
C ARG A 54 0.68 -11.81 -0.53
N ILE A 55 0.11 -10.65 -0.23
CA ILE A 55 -0.68 -10.40 0.98
C ILE A 55 -2.10 -10.10 0.54
N TYR A 56 -3.02 -11.01 0.83
CA TYR A 56 -4.44 -10.91 0.52
C TYR A 56 -5.18 -10.17 1.61
N LEU A 57 -6.08 -9.28 1.19
CA LEU A 57 -6.82 -8.37 2.05
C LEU A 57 -8.27 -8.31 1.59
N LYS A 58 -9.19 -8.34 2.54
CA LYS A 58 -10.51 -7.77 2.38
C LYS A 58 -10.70 -6.61 3.33
N ALA A 59 -11.23 -5.52 2.80
CA ALA A 59 -11.54 -4.36 3.60
C ALA A 59 -12.76 -3.63 3.06
N SER A 60 -13.37 -2.83 3.93
CA SER A 60 -14.51 -2.00 3.58
C SER A 60 -14.44 -0.68 4.33
N ASP A 61 -15.06 0.33 3.74
CA ASP A 61 -15.32 1.59 4.39
C ASP A 61 -16.83 1.93 4.30
N PRO A 62 -17.51 2.26 5.42
CA PRO A 62 -18.92 2.63 5.43
C PRO A 62 -19.24 3.90 4.60
N GLY A 63 -18.36 4.89 4.63
CA GLY A 63 -18.42 6.12 3.82
C GLY A 63 -18.08 5.88 2.34
N GLY A 64 -17.44 4.76 2.05
CA GLY A 64 -17.17 4.30 0.70
C GLY A 64 -16.04 5.07 0.01
N ASP A 65 -15.13 5.60 0.80
CA ASP A 65 -14.05 6.49 0.38
C ASP A 65 -12.65 5.95 0.72
N LEU A 66 -12.48 4.62 0.71
CA LEU A 66 -11.14 4.01 0.75
C LEU A 66 -10.18 4.71 -0.23
N TYR A 67 -9.04 5.13 0.28
CA TYR A 67 -8.12 6.00 -0.43
C TYR A 67 -6.81 5.30 -0.80
N GLN A 68 -6.11 4.72 0.17
CA GLN A 68 -4.83 4.06 -0.08
C GLN A 68 -4.50 2.97 0.94
N ILE A 69 -3.70 2.00 0.50
CA ILE A 69 -3.10 0.99 1.36
C ILE A 69 -1.70 1.49 1.74
N VAL A 70 -1.38 1.43 3.03
CA VAL A 70 -0.08 1.80 3.59
C VAL A 70 0.61 0.53 4.06
N ALA A 71 1.81 0.28 3.54
CA ALA A 71 2.64 -0.86 3.91
C ALA A 71 3.95 -0.39 4.57
N LEU A 72 4.21 -0.88 5.77
CA LEU A 72 5.46 -0.67 6.51
C LEU A 72 6.24 -1.99 6.54
N VAL A 73 7.37 -2.02 5.83
CA VAL A 73 8.27 -3.16 5.83
C VAL A 73 9.34 -2.92 6.89
N ASN A 74 9.50 -3.86 7.82
CA ASN A 74 10.60 -3.91 8.78
C ASN A 74 11.52 -5.07 8.45
N GLN A 75 12.80 -4.76 8.26
CA GLN A 75 13.86 -5.74 8.10
C GLN A 75 14.77 -5.68 9.33
N PRO A 76 14.82 -6.74 10.16
CA PRO A 76 15.75 -6.81 11.28
C PRO A 76 17.19 -6.50 10.85
N GLY A 77 17.89 -5.71 11.65
CA GLY A 77 19.23 -5.20 11.34
C GLY A 77 19.24 -3.87 10.56
N PHE A 78 18.19 -3.57 9.78
CA PHE A 78 18.06 -2.29 9.04
C PHE A 78 16.93 -1.39 9.55
N GLY A 79 15.91 -1.97 10.17
CA GLY A 79 14.72 -1.27 10.64
C GLY A 79 13.65 -1.12 9.56
N PHE A 80 12.85 -0.06 9.70
CA PHE A 80 11.75 0.23 8.79
C PHE A 80 12.22 0.93 7.51
N TYR A 81 11.66 0.50 6.38
CA TYR A 81 11.71 1.25 5.13
C TYR A 81 10.74 2.45 5.18
N SER A 82 10.92 3.40 4.26
CA SER A 82 9.90 4.41 4.00
C SER A 82 8.55 3.75 3.71
N PRO A 83 7.44 4.28 4.23
CA PRO A 83 6.12 3.71 3.98
C PRO A 83 5.83 3.60 2.48
N SER A 84 5.40 2.42 2.04
CA SER A 84 4.93 2.24 0.67
C SER A 84 3.44 2.53 0.59
N LEU A 85 3.05 3.43 -0.31
CA LEU A 85 1.66 3.86 -0.51
C LEU A 85 1.13 3.28 -1.82
N THR A 86 0.06 2.51 -1.75
CA THR A 86 -0.66 1.98 -2.91
C THR A 86 -2.02 2.65 -3.01
N LYS A 87 -2.22 3.49 -4.03
CA LYS A 87 -3.51 4.16 -4.26
C LYS A 87 -4.59 3.14 -4.63
N ILE A 88 -5.74 3.20 -3.95
CA ILE A 88 -6.91 2.39 -4.30
C ILE A 88 -7.56 3.00 -5.55
N ARG A 89 -7.90 2.13 -6.51
CA ARG A 89 -8.50 2.56 -7.77
C ARG A 89 -9.89 3.14 -7.54
N GLU A 90 -10.26 4.13 -8.35
CA GLU A 90 -11.63 4.66 -8.36
C GLU A 90 -12.63 3.53 -8.63
N GLY A 91 -13.76 3.55 -7.92
CA GLY A 91 -14.76 2.48 -7.93
C GLY A 91 -14.58 1.42 -6.84
N ASN A 92 -13.38 1.28 -6.25
CA ASN A 92 -13.12 0.35 -5.13
C ASN A 92 -13.12 1.07 -3.77
N GLY A 93 -13.71 2.26 -3.70
CA GLY A 93 -13.77 3.07 -2.47
C GLY A 93 -14.59 2.41 -1.36
N LYS A 94 -15.53 1.52 -1.69
CA LYS A 94 -16.42 0.89 -0.71
C LYS A 94 -15.90 -0.44 -0.19
N GLU A 95 -15.41 -1.27 -1.09
CA GLU A 95 -14.94 -2.62 -0.78
C GLU A 95 -13.67 -2.92 -1.58
N LEU A 96 -12.76 -3.60 -0.91
CA LEU A 96 -11.49 -4.06 -1.42
C LEU A 96 -11.42 -5.57 -1.22
N ASP A 97 -11.07 -6.30 -2.27
CA ASP A 97 -10.84 -7.76 -2.21
C ASP A 97 -9.79 -8.12 -3.26
N GLY A 98 -8.63 -8.56 -2.80
CA GLY A 98 -7.49 -8.84 -3.66
C GLY A 98 -6.20 -9.01 -2.88
N TYR A 99 -5.07 -8.84 -3.55
CA TYR A 99 -3.75 -8.88 -2.94
C TYR A 99 -2.87 -7.69 -3.30
N ILE A 100 -2.09 -7.21 -2.34
CA ILE A 100 -0.87 -6.45 -2.62
C ILE A 100 0.31 -7.42 -2.71
N TYR A 101 1.41 -7.00 -3.34
CA TYR A 101 2.56 -7.88 -3.51
C TYR A 101 3.90 -7.18 -3.26
N LEU A 102 4.83 -7.90 -2.63
CA LEU A 102 6.21 -7.48 -2.47
C LEU A 102 7.08 -8.29 -3.42
N ASN A 103 7.74 -7.61 -4.36
CA ASN A 103 8.79 -8.23 -5.15
C ASN A 103 10.06 -8.30 -4.30
N THR A 104 10.59 -9.50 -4.09
CA THR A 104 11.82 -9.69 -3.31
C THR A 104 13.05 -9.87 -4.19
N GLN A 105 12.91 -9.87 -5.51
CA GLN A 105 14.04 -9.87 -6.42
C GLN A 105 14.79 -8.53 -6.33
N GLY A 106 16.08 -8.60 -6.04
CA GLY A 106 16.99 -7.48 -6.09
C GLY A 106 17.93 -7.57 -7.30
N PRO A 107 18.79 -6.57 -7.51
CA PRO A 107 19.81 -6.60 -8.56
C PRO A 107 20.95 -7.61 -8.30
N TYR A 108 20.99 -8.22 -7.10
CA TYR A 108 22.03 -9.15 -6.66
C TYR A 108 21.48 -10.56 -6.42
N ASP A 109 22.36 -11.50 -6.06
CA ASP A 109 21.97 -12.86 -5.68
C ASP A 109 20.93 -12.85 -4.54
N VAL A 110 19.97 -13.78 -4.59
CA VAL A 110 18.89 -13.90 -3.58
C VAL A 110 19.26 -14.86 -2.44
N GLY A 111 20.42 -15.52 -2.51
CA GLY A 111 20.86 -16.51 -1.52
C GLY A 111 20.89 -15.99 -0.09
N TRP A 112 21.24 -14.70 0.10
CA TRP A 112 21.29 -14.05 1.42
C TRP A 112 19.92 -13.97 2.11
N GLN A 113 18.83 -14.01 1.35
CA GLN A 113 17.47 -13.91 1.89
C GLN A 113 17.13 -15.08 2.80
N ASN A 114 17.76 -16.26 2.64
CA ASN A 114 17.56 -17.41 3.53
C ASN A 114 17.91 -17.11 5.00
N PHE A 115 18.67 -16.04 5.26
CA PHE A 115 19.02 -15.59 6.61
C PHE A 115 18.18 -14.39 7.07
N LEU A 116 17.18 -14.01 6.28
CA LEU A 116 16.31 -12.87 6.52
C LEU A 116 14.93 -13.30 7.04
N SER A 117 14.39 -12.49 7.94
CA SER A 117 12.96 -12.42 8.21
C SER A 117 12.48 -10.99 7.98
N LEU A 118 11.21 -10.82 7.60
CA LEU A 118 10.56 -9.53 7.49
C LEU A 118 9.31 -9.51 8.36
N SER A 119 8.94 -8.32 8.83
CA SER A 119 7.60 -8.03 9.30
C SER A 119 7.01 -6.95 8.40
N VAL A 120 5.84 -7.22 7.83
CA VAL A 120 5.12 -6.23 7.01
C VAL A 120 3.81 -5.88 7.68
N THR A 121 3.66 -4.62 8.07
CA THR A 121 2.44 -4.08 8.68
C THR A 121 1.64 -3.34 7.63
N ILE A 122 0.37 -3.68 7.52
CA ILE A 122 -0.58 -3.09 6.58
C ILE A 122 -1.65 -2.32 7.34
N GLN A 123 -1.94 -1.12 6.85
CA GLN A 123 -3.10 -0.31 7.22
C GLN A 123 -3.77 0.20 5.95
N ILE A 124 -5.04 0.57 6.06
CA ILE A 124 -5.77 1.23 4.98
C ILE A 124 -6.23 2.59 5.47
N GLN A 125 -6.11 3.59 4.61
CA GLN A 125 -6.53 4.96 4.87
C GLN A 125 -7.73 5.33 4.00
N ASP A 126 -8.70 6.06 4.56
CA ASP A 126 -9.82 6.69 3.83
C ASP A 126 -9.46 8.13 3.37
N ARG A 127 -10.40 8.88 2.79
CA ARG A 127 -10.16 10.28 2.40
C ARG A 127 -10.31 11.24 3.58
N ALA A 128 -11.03 10.87 4.63
CA ALA A 128 -11.08 11.60 5.89
C ALA A 128 -9.71 11.65 6.61
N GLY A 129 -8.85 10.67 6.35
CA GLY A 129 -7.56 10.46 6.98
C GLY A 129 -7.57 9.45 8.14
N HIS A 130 -8.67 8.74 8.38
CA HIS A 130 -8.70 7.63 9.33
C HIS A 130 -7.91 6.45 8.79
N PHE A 131 -7.36 5.68 9.72
CA PHE A 131 -6.67 4.44 9.42
C PHE A 131 -7.43 3.27 10.02
N SER A 132 -7.38 2.13 9.34
CA SER A 132 -7.76 0.87 9.92
C SER A 132 -6.79 0.48 11.03
N GLU A 133 -7.24 -0.45 11.89
CA GLU A 133 -6.32 -1.19 12.76
C GLU A 133 -5.22 -1.87 11.92
N PRO A 134 -3.96 -1.89 12.40
CA PRO A 134 -2.85 -2.49 11.67
C PRO A 134 -2.88 -4.01 11.73
N VAL A 135 -2.56 -4.65 10.61
CA VAL A 135 -2.34 -6.11 10.55
C VAL A 135 -0.89 -6.38 10.16
N THR A 136 -0.20 -7.23 10.93
CA THR A 136 1.22 -7.54 10.70
C THR A 136 1.41 -8.97 10.24
N PHE A 137 2.17 -9.14 9.16
CA PHE A 137 2.50 -10.42 8.55
C PHE A 137 3.99 -10.70 8.70
N PRO A 138 4.39 -11.80 9.37
CA PRO A 138 5.76 -12.25 9.37
C PRO A 138 6.06 -12.99 8.07
N LEU A 139 7.29 -12.85 7.58
CA LEU A 139 7.81 -13.59 6.44
C LEU A 139 9.23 -14.09 6.75
N SER A 140 9.52 -15.34 6.41
CA SER A 140 10.88 -15.86 6.33
C SER A 140 11.13 -16.55 4.99
N PHE A 141 12.39 -16.64 4.59
CA PHE A 141 12.74 -17.25 3.31
C PHE A 141 13.37 -18.62 3.50
N GLN A 142 12.95 -19.58 2.68
CA GLN A 142 13.46 -20.95 2.71
C GLN A 142 13.48 -21.54 1.29
N ASN A 143 14.66 -21.99 0.85
CA ASN A 143 14.89 -22.51 -0.52
C ASN A 143 13.93 -23.59 -1.03
N ARG A 144 13.30 -24.38 -0.14
CA ARG A 144 12.42 -25.49 -0.50
C ARG A 144 10.94 -25.23 -0.23
N TYR A 145 10.60 -24.03 0.26
CA TYR A 145 9.22 -23.72 0.59
C TYR A 145 8.45 -23.28 -0.64
N THR A 146 7.20 -23.74 -0.74
CA THR A 146 6.22 -23.22 -1.70
C THR A 146 5.19 -22.45 -0.91
N GLN A 147 4.94 -21.20 -1.28
CA GLN A 147 3.97 -20.35 -0.60
C GLN A 147 2.60 -21.04 -0.49
N ASP A 148 2.00 -20.98 0.69
CA ASP A 148 0.64 -21.46 0.89
C ASP A 148 -0.33 -20.61 0.06
N PRO A 149 -1.26 -21.23 -0.68
CA PRO A 149 -2.32 -20.48 -1.34
C PRO A 149 -3.30 -19.93 -0.31
N PRO A 150 -3.99 -18.81 -0.60
CA PRO A 150 -5.09 -18.38 0.24
C PRO A 150 -6.18 -19.47 0.28
N PRO A 151 -7.02 -19.49 1.34
CA PRO A 151 -8.13 -20.44 1.39
C PRO A 151 -9.00 -20.34 0.13
N PRO A 152 -9.38 -21.47 -0.50
CA PRO A 152 -10.10 -21.46 -1.77
C PRO A 152 -11.40 -20.66 -1.70
N GLY A 153 -11.63 -19.81 -2.69
CA GLY A 153 -12.84 -18.98 -2.80
C GLY A 153 -12.95 -17.86 -1.75
N LYS A 154 -11.96 -17.69 -0.86
CA LYS A 154 -11.99 -16.62 0.15
C LYS A 154 -11.58 -15.27 -0.40
N PHE A 155 -10.64 -15.19 -1.33
CA PHE A 155 -10.11 -13.92 -1.84
C PHE A 155 -10.16 -13.89 -3.36
N LYS A 156 -10.31 -12.70 -3.94
CA LYS A 156 -10.14 -12.51 -5.39
C LYS A 156 -8.67 -12.56 -5.76
N GLU A 157 -8.36 -13.22 -6.88
CA GLU A 157 -7.05 -13.15 -7.53
C GLU A 157 -6.90 -11.84 -8.31
N GLN A 158 -7.03 -10.71 -7.60
CA GLN A 158 -6.94 -9.36 -8.15
C GLN A 158 -5.79 -8.61 -7.49
N SER A 159 -4.82 -8.17 -8.31
CA SER A 159 -3.75 -7.30 -7.83
C SER A 159 -4.29 -5.91 -7.45
N LEU A 160 -4.04 -5.50 -6.22
CA LEU A 160 -4.33 -4.18 -5.67
C LEU A 160 -3.15 -3.21 -5.87
N GLY A 161 -1.92 -3.72 -5.93
CA GLY A 161 -0.73 -2.96 -6.27
C GLY A 161 0.54 -3.47 -5.60
N PRO A 162 1.71 -2.92 -5.97
CA PRO A 162 2.99 -3.30 -5.41
C PRO A 162 3.28 -2.62 -4.07
N ILE A 163 3.97 -3.32 -3.19
CA ILE A 163 4.74 -2.75 -2.09
C ILE A 163 6.10 -2.34 -2.67
N MET A 164 6.29 -1.03 -2.86
CA MET A 164 7.47 -0.42 -3.46
C MET A 164 8.63 -0.35 -2.45
N VAL A 165 9.26 -1.49 -2.19
CA VAL A 165 10.45 -1.60 -1.34
C VAL A 165 11.49 -2.47 -2.04
N VAL A 166 12.74 -2.03 -2.00
CA VAL A 166 13.90 -2.84 -2.40
C VAL A 166 14.61 -3.30 -1.13
N LEU A 167 14.65 -4.62 -0.92
CA LEU A 167 15.29 -5.19 0.27
C LEU A 167 16.82 -4.99 0.20
N ARG A 168 17.42 -4.64 1.34
CA ARG A 168 18.87 -4.41 1.45
C ARG A 168 19.59 -5.70 1.80
N ASP A 169 20.61 -6.02 1.03
CA ASP A 169 21.54 -7.11 1.33
C ASP A 169 22.46 -6.69 2.49
N PRO A 170 22.51 -7.44 3.61
CA PRO A 170 23.47 -7.21 4.69
C PRO A 170 24.94 -7.22 4.23
N GLY A 171 25.27 -7.96 3.17
CA GLY A 171 26.62 -8.13 2.66
C GLY A 171 27.14 -6.99 1.80
N THR A 172 26.28 -6.10 1.28
CA THR A 172 26.69 -5.02 0.36
C THR A 172 27.03 -3.69 1.06
N GLY A 173 27.15 -3.70 2.39
CA GLY A 173 27.75 -2.63 3.21
C GLY A 173 27.71 -1.22 2.62
N GLY A 174 26.59 -0.50 2.81
CA GLY A 174 26.60 0.96 2.82
C GLY A 174 26.90 1.69 1.50
N GLN A 175 26.67 1.12 0.32
CA GLN A 175 26.46 1.98 -0.85
C GLN A 175 25.07 2.60 -0.76
N SER A 176 25.02 3.86 -0.37
CA SER A 176 23.83 4.69 -0.42
C SER A 176 23.40 4.85 -1.87
N ASP A 177 22.39 4.09 -2.28
CA ASP A 177 21.71 4.30 -3.55
C ASP A 177 20.97 5.64 -3.52
N SER A 178 21.67 6.67 -4.00
CA SER A 178 21.10 7.95 -4.38
C SER A 178 20.66 7.81 -5.83
N PHE A 179 19.39 7.44 -6.02
CA PHE A 179 18.73 7.55 -7.32
C PHE A 179 17.41 8.31 -7.12
N PHE A 180 17.47 9.60 -7.48
CA PHE A 180 16.32 10.37 -7.96
C PHE A 180 16.20 10.16 -9.47
#